data_AF-A0A9E4KYG0-F1
#
_entry.id   AF-A0A9E4KYG0-F1
#
_cell.length_a   1.000
_cell.length_b   1.000
_cell.length_c   1.000
_cell.angle_alpha   90.00
_cell.angle_beta   90.00
_cell.angle_gamma   90.00
#
_symmetry.space_group_name_H-M   'P 1'
#
loop_
_entity.id
_entity.type
_entity.pdbx_description
1 polymer ?
#
loop_
_entity_poly.entity_id
_entity_poly.type
_entity_poly.pdbx_seq_one_letter_code
_entity_poly.pdbx_strand_id
1 'polypeptide(L)'
;TDSGTFDYFTEEINGEAQASRADYTASADDNVLVQGISGDRNALGYFGYAYYQENADKLRAIAVDNGDGCVAPEPATIEDGSYTPLSRPLFIYVNLASMERPEMRAFVDFYMEHGAALTAEVGYVAADAATQEGSGHLTSTRTQRRVRCLSHQPAAVHPSSSHRAAAG
;
A
#
# COMPACT_ATOMS: atom_id res chain seq x y z
N THR A 1 -10.48 -16.83 -2.65
CA THR A 1 -9.76 -16.01 -1.67
C THR A 1 -9.92 -14.59 -2.12
N ASP A 2 -10.66 -13.77 -1.37
CA ASP A 2 -10.83 -12.34 -1.69
C ASP A 2 -9.62 -11.59 -1.15
N SER A 3 -8.74 -11.15 -2.04
CA SER A 3 -7.59 -10.32 -1.68
C SER A 3 -7.79 -8.95 -2.30
N GLY A 4 -8.01 -7.94 -1.46
CA GLY A 4 -8.16 -6.55 -1.93
C GLY A 4 -6.93 -6.04 -2.68
N THR A 5 -5.74 -6.58 -2.38
CA THR A 5 -4.50 -6.28 -3.12
C THR A 5 -4.51 -6.92 -4.51
N PHE A 6 -5.00 -8.16 -4.64
CA PHE A 6 -5.13 -8.84 -5.93
C PHE A 6 -6.15 -8.13 -6.82
N ASP A 7 -7.36 -7.90 -6.29
CA ASP A 7 -8.44 -7.25 -7.04
C ASP A 7 -7.99 -5.89 -7.56
N TYR A 8 -7.39 -5.08 -6.68
CA TYR A 8 -6.89 -3.76 -7.05
C TYR A 8 -5.76 -3.80 -8.10
N PHE A 9 -4.76 -4.67 -7.90
CA PHE A 9 -3.66 -4.76 -8.85
C PHE A 9 -4.17 -5.14 -10.24
N THR A 10 -5.07 -6.12 -10.34
CA THR A 10 -5.64 -6.52 -11.63
C THR A 10 -6.52 -5.43 -12.26
N GLU A 11 -7.31 -4.72 -11.45
CA GLU A 11 -8.14 -3.61 -11.95
C GLU A 11 -7.28 -2.48 -12.53
N GLU A 12 -6.27 -2.02 -11.80
CA GLU A 12 -5.47 -0.86 -12.21
C GLU A 12 -4.43 -1.19 -13.28
N ILE A 13 -3.78 -2.36 -13.18
CA ILE A 13 -2.68 -2.74 -14.08
C ILE A 13 -3.18 -3.49 -15.30
N ASN A 14 -4.19 -4.35 -15.14
CA ASN A 14 -4.71 -5.18 -16.24
C ASN A 14 -6.01 -4.63 -16.82
N GLY A 15 -6.63 -3.63 -16.18
CA GLY A 15 -7.83 -2.92 -16.63
C GLY A 15 -9.15 -3.58 -16.21
N GLU A 16 -9.12 -4.72 -15.54
CA GLU A 16 -10.31 -5.45 -15.07
C GLU A 16 -9.99 -6.23 -13.79
N ALA A 17 -10.84 -6.11 -12.78
CA ALA A 17 -10.68 -6.86 -11.54
C ALA A 17 -10.70 -8.37 -11.80
N GLN A 18 -9.81 -9.10 -11.14
CA GLN A 18 -9.57 -10.53 -11.29
C GLN A 18 -9.05 -10.98 -12.66
N ALA A 19 -8.77 -10.05 -13.58
CA ALA A 19 -8.12 -10.37 -14.83
C ALA A 19 -6.65 -10.70 -14.59
N SER A 20 -6.34 -11.96 -14.31
CA SER A 20 -4.97 -12.48 -14.23
C SER A 20 -4.91 -13.85 -14.88
N ARG A 21 -3.72 -14.26 -15.33
CA ARG A 21 -3.50 -15.65 -15.73
C ARG A 21 -3.63 -16.55 -14.50
N ALA A 22 -4.02 -17.81 -14.69
CA ALA A 22 -4.18 -18.76 -13.58
C ALA A 22 -2.87 -19.44 -13.18
N ASP A 23 -1.80 -19.32 -13.98
CA ASP A 23 -0.49 -19.92 -13.77
C ASP A 23 0.41 -19.02 -12.90
N TYR A 24 -0.06 -18.67 -11.70
CA TYR A 24 0.71 -17.93 -10.70
C TYR A 24 0.63 -18.61 -9.33
N THR A 25 1.59 -18.30 -8.45
CA THR A 25 1.56 -18.74 -7.07
C THR A 25 0.89 -17.66 -6.21
N ALA A 26 -0.33 -17.95 -5.74
CA ALA A 26 -1.03 -17.10 -4.79
C ALA A 26 -0.54 -17.39 -3.36
N SER A 27 -0.15 -16.34 -2.63
CA SER A 27 0.13 -16.42 -1.20
C SER A 27 -0.31 -15.12 -0.52
N ALA A 28 -0.86 -15.23 0.69
CA ALA A 28 -1.07 -14.10 1.58
C ALA A 28 0.05 -13.99 2.65
N ASP A 29 1.01 -14.91 2.64
CA ASP A 29 2.19 -14.89 3.49
C ASP A 29 3.33 -14.19 2.74
N ASP A 30 3.74 -13.04 3.29
CA ASP A 30 4.78 -12.20 2.70
C ASP A 30 6.15 -12.90 2.66
N ASN A 31 6.49 -13.77 3.62
CA ASN A 31 7.74 -14.52 3.58
C ASN A 31 7.78 -15.51 2.41
N VAL A 32 6.65 -16.16 2.14
CA VAL A 32 6.49 -17.04 0.98
C VAL A 32 6.65 -16.25 -0.32
N LEU A 33 6.08 -15.04 -0.40
CA LEU A 33 6.24 -14.16 -1.55
C LEU A 33 7.70 -13.74 -1.76
N VAL A 34 8.38 -13.26 -0.70
CA VAL A 34 9.79 -12.87 -0.76
C VAL A 34 10.67 -14.04 -1.20
N GLN A 35 10.46 -15.23 -0.64
CA GLN A 35 11.21 -16.43 -1.03
C GLN A 35 10.95 -16.84 -2.49
N GLY A 36 9.70 -16.82 -2.92
CA GLY A 36 9.32 -17.15 -4.29
C GLY A 36 9.95 -16.18 -5.30
N ILE A 37 9.89 -14.87 -5.01
CA ILE A 37 10.40 -13.83 -5.91
C ILE A 37 11.92 -13.82 -5.93
N SER A 38 12.58 -13.92 -4.77
CA SER A 38 14.04 -13.91 -4.71
C SER A 38 14.68 -15.19 -5.29
N GLY A 39 13.93 -16.30 -5.31
CA GLY A 39 14.40 -17.60 -5.80
C GLY A 39 14.37 -17.80 -7.32
N ASP A 40 13.60 -17.00 -8.07
CA ASP A 40 13.48 -17.11 -9.53
C ASP A 40 13.76 -15.78 -10.21
N ARG A 41 14.86 -15.72 -10.97
CA ARG A 41 15.34 -14.53 -11.69
C ARG A 41 14.27 -13.84 -12.55
N ASN A 42 13.26 -14.58 -13.02
CA ASN A 42 12.21 -14.05 -13.88
C ASN A 42 10.89 -13.79 -13.14
N ALA A 43 10.84 -14.00 -11.82
CA ALA A 43 9.64 -13.76 -11.03
C ALA A 43 9.37 -12.26 -10.83
N LEU A 44 8.07 -11.96 -10.74
CA LEU A 44 7.53 -10.69 -10.33
C LEU A 44 6.46 -10.95 -9.27
N GLY A 45 6.38 -10.09 -8.27
CA GLY A 45 5.29 -10.11 -7.30
C GLY A 45 4.92 -8.70 -6.87
N TYR A 46 3.81 -8.60 -6.13
CA TYR A 46 3.34 -7.35 -5.56
C TYR A 46 2.81 -7.60 -4.14
N PHE A 47 3.23 -6.77 -3.18
CA PHE A 47 2.84 -6.87 -1.77
C PHE A 47 3.22 -5.57 -1.03
N GLY A 48 2.86 -5.43 0.25
CA GLY A 48 3.06 -4.19 1.01
C GLY A 48 4.49 -3.61 0.96
N TYR A 49 4.63 -2.32 0.68
CA TYR A 49 5.94 -1.62 0.61
C TYR A 49 6.83 -1.81 1.85
N ALA A 50 6.25 -1.89 3.05
CA ALA A 50 6.98 -2.16 4.29
C ALA A 50 7.84 -3.43 4.20
N TYR A 51 7.26 -4.52 3.69
CA TYR A 51 7.95 -5.81 3.55
C TYR A 51 9.04 -5.77 2.48
N TYR A 52 8.89 -4.92 1.46
CA TYR A 52 9.96 -4.70 0.49
C TYR A 52 11.14 -4.03 1.18
N GLN A 53 10.92 -2.99 1.99
CA GLN A 53 11.99 -2.30 2.70
C GLN A 53 12.77 -3.25 3.61
N GLU A 54 12.09 -4.17 4.30
CA GLU A 54 12.73 -5.19 5.14
C GLU A 54 13.57 -6.22 4.36
N ASN A 55 13.35 -6.34 3.05
CA ASN A 55 13.99 -7.33 2.18
C ASN A 55 14.66 -6.69 0.94
N ALA A 56 15.02 -5.40 1.02
CA ALA A 56 15.60 -4.64 -0.08
C ALA A 56 17.00 -5.13 -0.48
N ASP A 57 17.64 -5.96 0.36
CA ASP A 57 18.87 -6.67 0.02
C ASP A 57 18.64 -7.81 -1.00
N LYS A 58 17.43 -8.40 -1.01
CA LYS A 58 17.07 -9.55 -1.86
C LYS A 58 16.20 -9.16 -3.06
N LEU A 59 15.47 -8.06 -2.93
CA LEU A 59 14.44 -7.65 -3.88
C LEU A 59 14.75 -6.27 -4.45
N ARG A 60 14.23 -6.01 -5.64
CA ARG A 60 14.30 -4.71 -6.30
C ARG A 60 12.91 -4.25 -6.67
N ALA A 61 12.52 -3.08 -6.17
CA ALA A 61 11.26 -2.46 -6.53
C ALA A 61 11.22 -2.00 -7.98
N ILE A 62 10.02 -1.97 -8.54
CA ILE A 62 9.74 -1.63 -9.94
C ILE A 62 9.06 -0.26 -9.97
N ALA A 63 9.61 0.64 -10.79
CA ALA A 63 9.01 1.92 -11.08
C ALA A 63 7.79 1.76 -12.01
N VAL A 64 6.76 2.55 -11.77
CA VAL A 64 5.50 2.52 -12.53
C VAL A 64 5.38 3.79 -13.35
N ASP A 65 5.01 3.64 -14.62
CA ASP A 65 4.69 4.75 -15.52
C ASP A 65 3.18 4.87 -15.66
N ASN A 66 2.66 6.06 -15.38
CA ASN A 66 1.24 6.39 -15.52
C ASN A 66 1.00 7.56 -16.50
N GLY A 67 1.89 7.74 -17.47
CA GLY A 67 1.78 8.73 -18.54
C GLY A 67 2.72 9.93 -18.41
N ASP A 68 3.30 10.14 -17.22
CA ASP A 68 4.25 11.22 -16.92
C ASP A 68 5.68 10.71 -16.64
N GLY A 69 5.95 9.45 -17.00
CA GLY A 69 7.23 8.78 -16.80
C GLY A 69 7.26 7.86 -15.58
N CYS A 70 8.32 7.06 -15.48
CA CYS A 70 8.46 6.06 -14.43
C CYS A 70 8.77 6.69 -13.07
N VAL A 71 7.91 6.44 -12.08
CA VAL A 71 8.11 6.81 -10.68
C VAL A 71 8.41 5.56 -9.86
N ALA A 72 9.46 5.59 -9.05
CA ALA A 72 9.82 4.49 -8.14
C ALA A 72 9.05 4.61 -6.81
N PRO A 73 8.77 3.49 -6.13
CA PRO A 73 8.19 3.54 -4.79
C PRO A 73 9.26 3.96 -3.78
N GLU A 74 9.07 5.15 -3.20
CA GLU A 74 9.89 5.72 -2.13
C GLU A 74 8.95 6.38 -1.11
N PRO A 75 9.31 6.53 0.17
CA PRO A 75 8.40 7.11 1.17
C PRO A 75 7.78 8.44 0.71
N ALA A 76 8.56 9.30 0.03
CA ALA A 76 8.09 10.58 -0.52
C ALA A 76 7.07 10.41 -1.66
N THR A 77 7.36 9.56 -2.66
CA THR A 77 6.47 9.34 -3.83
C THR A 77 5.18 8.61 -3.46
N ILE A 78 5.25 7.84 -2.37
CA ILE A 78 4.15 7.12 -1.74
C ILE A 78 3.27 8.09 -0.95
N GLU A 79 3.87 9.00 -0.18
CA GLU A 79 3.19 10.00 0.65
C GLU A 79 2.45 11.03 -0.22
N ASP A 80 3.13 11.57 -1.23
CA ASP A 80 2.58 12.60 -2.13
C ASP A 80 1.63 12.03 -3.20
N GLY A 81 1.61 10.69 -3.35
CA GLY A 81 0.74 9.98 -4.29
C GLY A 81 1.23 9.96 -5.73
N SER A 82 2.49 10.32 -5.99
CA SER A 82 3.10 10.27 -7.32
C SER A 82 3.46 8.86 -7.79
N TYR A 83 3.59 7.88 -6.89
CA TYR A 83 3.71 6.45 -7.24
C TYR A 83 2.36 5.83 -7.65
N THR A 84 1.67 6.49 -8.58
CA THR A 84 0.30 6.15 -9.02
C THR A 84 0.31 5.10 -10.15
N PRO A 85 -0.67 4.16 -10.20
CA PRO A 85 -1.84 4.02 -9.33
C PRO A 85 -1.60 3.20 -8.05
N LEU A 86 -0.39 2.66 -7.82
CA LEU A 86 -0.16 1.73 -6.72
C LEU A 86 -0.05 2.41 -5.34
N SER A 87 0.12 3.73 -5.30
CA SER A 87 0.05 4.55 -4.09
C SER A 87 -1.38 4.99 -3.77
N ARG A 88 -1.97 4.42 -2.71
CA ARG A 88 -3.36 4.72 -2.33
C ARG A 88 -3.52 5.25 -0.92
N PRO A 89 -4.43 6.21 -0.72
CA PRO A 89 -4.89 6.56 0.61
C PRO A 89 -5.83 5.51 1.21
N LEU A 90 -5.57 5.14 2.46
CA LEU A 90 -6.47 4.38 3.30
C LEU A 90 -7.38 5.28 4.10
N PHE A 91 -8.64 4.86 4.20
CA PHE A 91 -9.66 5.56 4.95
C PHE A 91 -10.29 4.67 6.02
N ILE A 92 -10.56 5.24 7.18
CA ILE A 92 -11.55 4.67 8.11
C ILE A 92 -12.93 5.26 7.80
N TYR A 93 -13.94 4.40 7.92
CA TYR A 93 -15.35 4.75 7.67
C TYR A 93 -16.12 4.62 8.97
N VAL A 94 -16.59 5.73 9.49
CA VAL A 94 -17.31 5.76 10.78
C VAL A 94 -18.77 6.09 10.54
N ASN A 95 -19.66 5.22 10.99
CA ASN A 95 -21.09 5.50 11.03
C ASN A 95 -21.36 6.60 12.06
N LEU A 96 -21.99 7.69 11.62
CA LEU A 96 -22.27 8.86 12.46
C LEU A 96 -23.15 8.50 13.68
N ALA A 97 -24.13 7.61 13.53
CA ALA A 97 -24.97 7.19 14.65
C ALA A 97 -24.16 6.47 15.74
N SER A 98 -23.09 5.76 15.35
CA SER A 98 -22.21 5.08 16.31
C SER A 98 -21.38 6.06 17.15
N MET A 99 -21.20 7.31 16.71
CA MET A 99 -20.47 8.36 17.46
C MET A 99 -21.23 8.88 18.67
N GLU A 100 -22.50 8.50 18.86
CA GLU A 100 -23.25 8.76 20.10
C GLU A 100 -22.70 7.96 21.28
N ARG A 101 -22.06 6.81 20.99
CA ARG A 101 -21.43 5.97 22.01
C ARG A 101 -20.09 6.55 22.44
N PRO A 102 -19.85 6.79 23.74
CA PRO A 102 -18.59 7.34 24.23
C PRO A 102 -17.37 6.52 23.82
N GLU A 103 -17.47 5.19 23.80
CA GLU A 103 -16.36 4.30 23.45
C GLU A 103 -15.96 4.43 21.97
N MET A 104 -16.93 4.63 21.08
CA MET A 104 -16.65 4.84 19.65
C MET A 104 -15.98 6.18 19.41
N ARG A 105 -16.41 7.23 20.12
CA ARG A 105 -15.78 8.54 20.04
C ARG A 105 -14.33 8.47 20.53
N ALA A 106 -14.10 7.86 21.70
CA ALA A 106 -12.77 7.67 22.24
C ALA A 106 -11.85 6.86 21.30
N PHE A 107 -12.37 5.82 20.63
CA PHE A 107 -11.59 5.07 19.64
C PHE A 107 -11.19 5.93 18.44
N VAL A 108 -12.13 6.69 17.88
CA VAL A 108 -11.84 7.57 16.72
C VAL A 108 -10.87 8.67 17.11
N ASP A 109 -11.04 9.28 18.28
CA ASP A 109 -10.14 10.32 18.78
C ASP A 109 -8.73 9.76 18.99
N PHE A 110 -8.60 8.59 19.64
CA PHE A 110 -7.32 7.88 19.80
C PHE A 110 -6.67 7.56 18.45
N TYR A 111 -7.45 7.08 17.48
CA TYR A 111 -6.96 6.76 16.15
C TYR A 111 -6.44 8.00 15.42
N MET A 112 -7.10 9.14 15.57
CA MET A 112 -6.65 10.41 15.00
C MET A 112 -5.40 10.96 15.68
N GLU A 113 -5.32 10.86 17.01
CA GLU A 113 -4.21 11.39 17.79
C GLU A 113 -2.93 10.54 17.63
N HIS A 114 -3.06 9.22 17.59
CA HIS A 114 -1.92 8.31 17.65
C HIS A 114 -1.68 7.51 16.37
N GLY A 115 -2.65 7.45 15.45
CA GLY A 115 -2.58 6.62 14.25
C GLY A 115 -1.36 6.92 13.38
N ALA A 116 -1.01 8.19 13.19
CA ALA A 116 0.18 8.56 12.41
C ALA A 116 1.48 7.98 12.98
N ALA A 117 1.67 8.08 14.31
CA ALA A 117 2.87 7.56 14.97
C ALA A 117 2.91 6.03 14.94
N LEU A 118 1.80 5.37 15.29
CA LEU A 118 1.70 3.91 15.33
C LEU A 118 1.87 3.27 13.94
N THR A 119 1.48 3.97 12.88
CA THR A 119 1.54 3.41 11.52
C THR A 119 2.93 3.47 10.92
N ALA A 120 3.72 4.48 11.29
CA ALA A 120 5.15 4.51 10.98
C ALA A 120 5.90 3.34 11.63
N GLU A 121 5.52 2.90 12.83
CA GLU A 121 6.13 1.75 13.52
C GLU A 121 5.90 0.42 12.78
N VAL A 122 4.81 0.29 12.04
CA VAL A 122 4.47 -0.91 11.26
C VAL A 122 4.75 -0.74 9.75
N GLY A 123 5.54 0.27 9.37
CA GLY A 123 6.05 0.46 8.01
C GLY A 123 5.06 1.06 7.01
N TYR A 124 3.91 1.57 7.47
CA TYR A 124 3.01 2.36 6.64
C TYR A 124 3.47 3.81 6.59
N VAL A 125 3.24 4.47 5.45
CA VAL A 125 3.53 5.91 5.33
C VAL A 125 2.32 6.68 5.84
N ALA A 126 2.55 7.40 6.94
CA ALA A 126 1.55 8.22 7.60
C ALA A 126 1.06 9.32 6.66
N ALA A 127 -0.24 9.63 6.72
CA ALA A 127 -0.77 10.79 6.01
C ALA A 127 -0.23 12.07 6.65
N ASP A 128 0.08 13.08 5.83
CA ASP A 128 0.47 14.40 6.34
C ASP A 128 -0.62 15.04 7.23
N ALA A 129 -0.22 15.97 8.08
CA ALA A 129 -1.14 16.61 9.03
C ALA A 129 -2.30 17.35 8.32
N ALA A 130 -2.05 17.93 7.15
CA ALA A 130 -3.06 18.63 6.35
C ALA A 130 -4.17 17.68 5.85
N THR A 131 -3.81 16.44 5.51
CA THR A 131 -4.75 15.39 5.10
C THR A 131 -5.58 14.85 6.27
N GLN A 132 -4.99 14.80 7.47
CA GLN A 132 -5.68 14.42 8.70
C GLN A 132 -6.73 15.48 9.09
N GLU A 133 -6.40 16.77 8.94
CA GLU A 133 -7.31 17.89 9.23
C GLU A 133 -8.41 18.07 8.16
N GLY A 134 -8.08 17.90 6.87
CA GLY A 134 -9.04 17.99 5.77
C GLY A 134 -10.17 16.94 5.83
N SER A 135 -9.92 15.82 6.52
CA SER A 135 -10.92 14.79 6.80
C SER A 135 -11.96 15.20 7.86
N GLY A 136 -11.70 16.27 8.62
CA GLY A 136 -12.67 16.90 9.51
C GLY A 136 -13.80 17.63 8.77
N HIS A 137 -13.58 17.98 7.50
CA HIS A 137 -14.45 18.80 6.67
C HIS A 137 -14.94 18.07 5.40
N LEU A 138 -15.57 16.90 5.58
CA LEU A 138 -16.29 16.24 4.48
C LEU A 138 -17.81 16.44 4.64
N THR A 139 -18.41 16.91 3.55
CA THR A 139 -19.78 17.41 3.40
C THR A 139 -20.87 16.49 3.98
N SER A 140 -21.86 17.15 4.60
CA SER A 140 -23.01 16.66 5.38
C SER A 140 -23.98 15.69 4.65
N THR A 141 -23.62 15.07 3.52
CA THR A 141 -24.56 14.31 2.66
C THR A 141 -24.35 12.79 2.63
N ARG A 142 -23.41 12.22 3.40
CA ARG A 142 -23.30 10.75 3.56
C ARG A 142 -23.33 10.37 5.04
N THR A 143 -24.11 9.34 5.38
CA THR A 143 -24.28 8.72 6.72
C THR A 143 -22.97 8.21 7.35
N GLN A 144 -21.82 8.36 6.67
CA GLN A 144 -20.51 7.91 7.10
C GLN A 144 -19.48 9.05 6.95
N ARG A 145 -18.68 9.29 8.00
CA ARG A 145 -17.47 10.11 7.91
C ARG A 145 -16.35 9.26 7.31
N ARG A 146 -15.73 9.77 6.25
CA ARG A 146 -14.49 9.22 5.67
C ARG A 146 -13.32 9.99 6.23
N VAL A 147 -12.32 9.28 6.74
CA VAL A 147 -11.12 9.90 7.28
C VAL A 147 -9.89 9.27 6.67
N ARG A 148 -9.07 10.05 5.96
CA ARG A 148 -7.82 9.60 5.33
C ARG A 148 -6.72 9.59 6.39
N CYS A 149 -6.07 8.45 6.61
CA CYS A 149 -5.12 8.32 7.72
C CYS A 149 -3.80 7.62 7.36
N LEU A 150 -3.78 6.73 6.35
CA LEU A 150 -2.57 5.99 5.98
C LEU A 150 -2.46 5.87 4.46
N SER A 151 -1.37 5.29 3.98
CA SER A 151 -1.28 4.71 2.65
C SER A 151 -0.88 3.22 2.69
N HIS A 152 -1.59 2.34 1.97
CA HIS A 152 -1.28 0.91 1.82
C HIS A 152 -0.98 0.63 0.37
N GLN A 153 0.15 -0.03 0.11
CA GLN A 153 0.71 0.00 -1.24
C GLN A 153 1.32 -1.33 -1.63
N PRO A 154 0.77 -2.02 -2.64
CA PRO A 154 1.49 -3.07 -3.32
C PRO A 154 2.70 -2.48 -4.04
N ALA A 155 3.91 -2.76 -3.56
CA ALA A 155 5.14 -2.55 -4.29
C ALA A 155 5.32 -3.72 -5.26
N ALA A 156 5.41 -3.43 -6.56
CA ALA A 156 5.83 -4.42 -7.54
C ALA A 156 7.35 -4.64 -7.41
N VAL A 157 7.79 -5.89 -7.28
CA VAL A 157 9.19 -6.25 -7.03
C VAL A 157 9.63 -7.44 -7.88
N HIS A 158 10.93 -7.57 -8.09
CA HIS A 158 11.58 -8.72 -8.72
C HIS A 158 12.92 -9.00 -8.02
N PRO A 159 13.60 -10.14 -8.28
CA PRO A 159 14.86 -10.45 -7.60
C PRO A 159 15.97 -9.43 -7.86
N SER A 160 16.76 -9.19 -6.82
CA SER A 160 18.00 -8.42 -6.89
C SER A 160 19.05 -9.16 -7.75
N SER A 161 19.68 -8.46 -8.69
CA SER A 161 20.78 -9.01 -9.46
C SER A 161 22.05 -9.01 -8.62
N SER A 162 22.49 -10.18 -8.14
CA SER A 162 23.84 -10.32 -7.61
C SER A 162 24.84 -9.91 -8.70
N HIS A 163 25.57 -8.82 -8.47
CA HIS A 163 26.74 -8.47 -9.26
C HIS A 163 27.79 -9.57 -9.08
N ARG A 164 27.75 -10.59 -9.94
CA ARG A 164 28.95 -11.36 -10.25
C ARG A 164 29.72 -10.54 -11.27
N ALA A 165 30.52 -9.60 -10.77
CA ALA A 165 31.63 -9.05 -11.53
C ALA A 165 32.52 -10.23 -11.93
N ALA A 166 32.37 -10.68 -13.17
CA ALA A 166 33.36 -11.54 -13.81
C ALA A 166 34.58 -10.65 -14.06
N ALA A 167 35.57 -10.76 -13.17
CA ALA A 167 36.93 -10.33 -13.48
C ALA A 167 37.46 -11.24 -14.61
N GLY A 168 37.72 -10.64 -15.75
CA GLY A 168 38.51 -11.18 -16.85
C GLY A 168 39.69 -10.25 -17.10
#